data_AF-A0A8T7N527-F1
#
_entry.id   AF-A0A8T7N527-F1
#
_cell.length_a   1.000
_cell.length_b   1.000
_cell.length_c   1.000
_cell.angle_alpha   90.00
_cell.angle_beta   90.00
_cell.angle_gamma   90.00
#
_symmetry.space_group_name_H-M   'P 1'
#
loop_
_entity.id
_entity.type
_entity.pdbx_description
1 polymer ?
#
loop_
_entity_poly.entity_id
_entity_poly.type
_entity_poly.pdbx_seq_one_letter_code
_entity_poly.pdbx_strand_id
1 'polypeptide(L)'
;MFFKTSNPSALAAWQKYQQDCQKVKDEAKRLEAVLNVACRSVFVSGISGFCFKGLRFMDDKYPFHRDLWRKPTASNGWSCTPRTSRIPKALRVASDELNSLWREYSPVTYARTD
;
A
#
# COMPACT_ATOMS: atom_id res chain seq x y z
N MET A 1 -26.78 -8.33 -9.36
CA MET A 1 -26.78 -9.36 -10.41
C MET A 1 -25.68 -10.35 -10.05
N PHE A 2 -25.99 -11.63 -9.83
CA PHE A 2 -24.99 -12.66 -9.48
C PHE A 2 -24.84 -13.60 -10.68
N PHE A 3 -23.65 -13.66 -11.25
CA PHE A 3 -23.33 -14.59 -12.33
C PHE A 3 -22.85 -15.91 -11.72
N LYS A 4 -23.55 -17.01 -12.01
CA LYS A 4 -23.06 -18.35 -11.72
C LYS A 4 -22.32 -18.85 -12.95
N THR A 5 -21.03 -19.15 -12.80
CA THR A 5 -20.22 -19.76 -13.86
C THR A 5 -19.72 -21.12 -13.39
N SER A 6 -19.85 -22.12 -14.24
CA SER A 6 -19.28 -23.46 -14.04
C SER A 6 -17.98 -23.64 -14.82
N ASN A 7 -17.47 -22.58 -15.47
CA ASN A 7 -16.24 -22.64 -16.24
C ASN A 7 -15.04 -22.77 -15.27
N PRO A 8 -14.29 -23.89 -15.31
CA PRO A 8 -13.19 -24.15 -14.39
C PRO A 8 -12.10 -23.06 -14.45
N SER A 9 -11.81 -22.53 -15.62
CA SER A 9 -10.81 -21.48 -15.82
C SER A 9 -11.23 -20.16 -15.17
N ALA A 10 -12.51 -19.80 -15.27
CA ALA A 10 -13.04 -18.60 -14.62
C ALA A 10 -13.02 -18.73 -13.09
N LEU A 11 -13.33 -19.92 -12.57
CA LEU A 11 -13.27 -20.20 -11.13
C LEU A 11 -11.82 -20.17 -10.62
N ALA A 12 -10.87 -20.74 -11.35
CA ALA A 12 -9.44 -20.72 -11.00
C ALA A 12 -8.87 -19.29 -11.01
N ALA A 13 -9.21 -18.48 -12.02
CA ALA A 13 -8.81 -17.07 -12.08
C ALA A 13 -9.37 -16.27 -10.90
N TRP A 14 -10.63 -16.50 -10.53
CA TRP A 14 -11.24 -15.87 -9.36
C TRP A 14 -10.55 -16.27 -8.05
N GLN A 15 -10.26 -17.57 -7.86
CA GLN A 15 -9.52 -18.04 -6.68
C GLN A 15 -8.14 -17.40 -6.57
N LYS A 16 -7.42 -17.31 -7.70
CA LYS A 16 -6.11 -16.64 -7.75
C LYS A 16 -6.21 -15.17 -7.39
N TYR A 17 -7.18 -14.45 -7.95
CA TYR A 17 -7.43 -13.05 -7.61
C TYR A 17 -7.69 -12.86 -6.10
N GLN A 18 -8.49 -13.74 -5.48
CA GLN A 18 -8.74 -13.69 -4.04
C GLN A 18 -7.47 -13.95 -3.22
N GLN A 19 -6.65 -14.91 -3.63
CA GLN A 19 -5.36 -15.19 -3.00
C GLN A 19 -4.40 -14.01 -3.11
N ASP A 20 -4.31 -13.39 -4.29
CA ASP A 20 -3.48 -12.22 -4.51
C ASP A 20 -3.97 -11.03 -3.67
N CYS A 21 -5.29 -10.81 -3.58
CA CYS A 21 -5.88 -9.80 -2.69
C CYS A 21 -5.49 -10.01 -1.23
N GLN A 22 -5.49 -11.26 -0.77
CA GLN A 22 -5.10 -11.59 0.61
C GLN A 22 -3.60 -11.36 0.82
N LYS A 23 -2.78 -11.79 -0.15
CA LYS A 23 -1.33 -11.60 -0.13
C LYS A 23 -0.94 -10.12 -0.07
N VAL A 24 -1.59 -9.25 -0.86
CA VAL A 24 -1.36 -7.79 -0.81
C VAL A 24 -1.64 -7.25 0.59
N LYS A 25 -2.73 -7.70 1.24
CA LYS A 25 -3.07 -7.27 2.60
C LYS A 25 -2.06 -7.77 3.64
N ASP A 26 -1.58 -9.00 3.50
CA ASP A 26 -0.60 -9.57 4.42
C ASP A 26 0.77 -8.91 4.29
N GLU A 27 1.21 -8.59 3.07
CA GLU A 27 2.40 -7.75 2.82
C GLU A 27 2.24 -6.37 3.48
N ALA A 28 1.08 -5.74 3.31
CA ALA A 28 0.84 -4.40 3.84
C ALA A 28 0.82 -4.39 5.39
N LYS A 29 0.29 -5.45 6.02
CA LYS A 29 0.37 -5.63 7.47
C LYS A 29 1.80 -5.78 7.98
N ARG A 30 2.69 -6.40 7.21
CA ARG A 30 4.13 -6.48 7.57
C ARG A 30 4.76 -5.09 7.57
N LEU A 31 4.45 -4.27 6.57
CA LEU A 31 4.89 -2.87 6.53
C LEU A 31 4.38 -2.08 7.74
N GLU A 32 3.10 -2.22 8.10
CA GLU A 32 2.53 -1.58 9.29
C GLU A 32 3.27 -2.00 10.58
N ALA A 33 3.57 -3.29 10.71
CA ALA A 33 4.29 -3.84 11.86
C ALA A 33 5.72 -3.30 11.96
N VAL A 34 6.44 -3.22 10.84
CA VAL A 34 7.82 -2.70 10.79
C VAL A 34 7.89 -1.21 11.15
N LEU A 35 6.90 -0.43 10.70
CA LEU A 35 6.83 0.99 11.03
C LEU A 35 6.44 1.25 12.50
N ASN A 36 5.91 0.25 13.20
CA ASN A 36 5.60 0.27 14.63
C ASN A 36 4.81 1.50 15.10
N VAL A 37 3.89 1.99 14.27
CA VAL A 37 3.05 3.16 14.54
C VAL A 37 1.61 2.86 14.14
N ALA A 38 0.66 3.50 14.82
CA ALA A 38 -0.76 3.42 14.49
C ALA A 38 -1.03 3.98 13.08
N CYS A 39 -0.99 3.09 12.08
CA CYS A 39 -1.28 3.37 10.70
C CYS A 39 -2.18 2.28 10.11
N ARG A 40 -2.85 2.59 8.99
CA ARG A 40 -3.66 1.64 8.24
C ARG A 40 -3.32 1.70 6.76
N SER A 41 -3.19 0.55 6.15
CA SER A 41 -2.96 0.38 4.72
C SER A 41 -4.18 0.80 3.93
N VAL A 42 -3.95 1.65 2.94
CA VAL A 42 -4.95 2.11 1.99
C VAL A 42 -4.78 1.32 0.70
N PHE A 43 -5.88 0.73 0.25
CA PHE A 43 -5.93 -0.04 -0.99
C PHE A 43 -6.85 0.63 -1.99
N VAL A 44 -6.58 0.42 -3.28
CA VAL A 44 -7.43 0.85 -4.37
C VAL A 44 -7.90 -0.40 -5.11
N SER A 45 -9.22 -0.49 -5.30
CA SER A 45 -9.86 -1.49 -6.16
C SER A 45 -10.49 -0.79 -7.36
N GLY A 46 -10.27 -1.32 -8.56
CA GLY A 46 -10.88 -0.83 -9.78
C GLY A 46 -11.03 -1.93 -10.83
N ILE A 47 -11.34 -1.54 -12.06
CA ILE A 47 -11.48 -2.47 -13.20
C ILE A 47 -10.18 -3.25 -13.44
N SER A 48 -9.04 -2.60 -13.19
CA SER A 48 -7.71 -3.18 -13.36
C SER A 48 -7.27 -4.07 -12.19
N GLY A 49 -8.07 -4.23 -11.14
CA GLY A 49 -7.74 -5.08 -9.99
C GLY A 49 -7.58 -4.35 -8.66
N PHE A 50 -6.80 -4.93 -7.76
CA PHE A 50 -6.63 -4.49 -6.37
C PHE A 50 -5.15 -4.32 -6.00
N CYS A 51 -4.79 -3.15 -5.49
CA CYS A 51 -3.41 -2.82 -5.14
C CYS A 51 -3.27 -1.93 -3.90
N PHE A 52 -2.07 -1.94 -3.33
CA PHE A 52 -1.68 -1.05 -2.25
C PHE A 52 -1.39 0.36 -2.78
N LYS A 53 -1.95 1.38 -2.12
CA LYS A 53 -1.80 2.79 -2.50
C LYS A 53 -0.82 3.55 -1.60
N GLY A 54 -0.79 3.21 -0.31
CA GLY A 54 0.01 3.87 0.70
C GLY A 54 -0.57 3.64 2.10
N LEU A 55 -0.10 4.40 3.08
CA LEU A 55 -0.54 4.30 4.47
C LEU A 55 -1.35 5.52 4.89
N ARG A 56 -2.31 5.33 5.77
CA ARG A 56 -2.99 6.41 6.48
C ARG A 56 -2.54 6.37 7.93
N PHE A 57 -1.83 7.40 8.38
CA PHE A 57 -1.48 7.56 9.78
C PHE A 57 -2.70 8.02 10.57
N MET A 58 -2.88 7.45 11.75
CA MET A 58 -3.88 7.91 12.72
C MET A 58 -3.19 8.94 13.62
N ASP A 59 -3.82 10.10 13.78
CA ASP A 59 -3.28 11.27 14.50
C ASP A 59 -1.97 11.84 13.88
N ASP A 60 -1.30 12.73 14.60
CA ASP A 60 -0.01 13.33 14.21
C ASP A 60 1.21 12.44 14.56
N LYS A 61 0.99 11.14 14.77
CA LYS A 61 2.06 10.17 15.06
C LYS A 61 2.61 9.62 13.75
N TYR A 62 3.70 10.22 13.27
CA TYR A 62 4.44 9.71 12.12
C TYR A 62 5.69 8.95 12.60
N PRO A 63 6.03 7.79 12.00
CA PRO A 63 7.25 7.04 12.37
C PRO A 63 8.55 7.76 11.96
N PHE A 64 8.45 8.70 11.03
CA PHE A 64 9.53 9.57 10.56
C PHE A 64 9.05 11.02 10.55
N HIS A 65 9.96 11.99 10.43
CA HIS A 65 9.61 13.40 10.33
C HIS A 65 8.50 13.63 9.28
N ARG A 66 7.46 14.39 9.62
CA ARG A 66 6.26 14.60 8.79
C ARG A 66 6.59 15.01 7.35
N ASP A 67 7.61 15.85 7.16
CA ASP A 67 8.03 16.34 5.84
C ASP A 67 8.64 15.27 4.90
N LEU A 68 8.97 14.10 5.44
CA LEU A 68 9.40 12.93 4.68
C LEU A 68 8.22 12.16 4.08
N TRP A 69 6.99 12.50 4.45
CA TRP A 69 5.78 11.88 3.92
C TRP A 69 5.11 12.80 2.90
N ARG A 70 4.57 12.20 1.85
CA ARG A 70 3.69 12.89 0.92
C ARG A 70 2.40 13.27 1.65
N LYS A 71 1.97 14.52 1.48
CA LYS A 71 0.71 15.01 2.05
C LYS A 71 -0.47 14.15 1.57
N PRO A 72 -1.37 13.73 2.47
CA PRO A 72 -2.60 13.06 2.08
C PRO A 72 -3.51 14.06 1.37
N THR A 73 -4.03 13.69 0.21
CA THR A 73 -4.92 14.52 -0.61
C THR A 73 -6.12 13.69 -1.06
N ALA A 74 -7.22 14.34 -1.43
CA ALA A 74 -8.37 13.63 -1.98
C ALA A 74 -7.98 12.77 -3.21
N SER A 75 -7.06 13.26 -4.05
CA SER A 75 -6.58 12.57 -5.26
C SER A 75 -5.75 11.30 -4.99
N ASN A 76 -5.18 11.15 -3.78
CA ASN A 76 -4.47 9.93 -3.40
C ASN A 76 -5.25 9.06 -2.40
N GLY A 77 -6.54 9.35 -2.20
CA GLY A 77 -7.36 8.61 -1.23
C GLY A 77 -6.94 8.87 0.22
N TRP A 78 -6.37 10.04 0.50
CA TRP A 78 -5.83 10.41 1.80
C TRP A 78 -4.70 9.48 2.29
N SER A 79 -3.94 8.90 1.36
CA SER A 79 -2.80 8.05 1.65
C SER A 79 -1.49 8.85 1.68
N CYS A 80 -0.58 8.44 2.53
CA CYS A 80 0.80 8.89 2.62
C CYS A 80 1.74 7.83 2.02
N THR A 81 2.74 8.30 1.29
CA THR A 81 3.88 7.52 0.80
C THR A 81 5.16 8.28 1.12
N PRO A 82 6.34 7.65 1.15
CA PRO A 82 7.59 8.37 1.26
C PRO A 82 7.70 9.44 0.17
N ARG A 83 8.23 10.59 0.57
CA ARG A 83 8.46 11.71 -0.32
C ARG A 83 9.75 11.46 -1.09
N THR A 84 9.70 11.61 -2.41
CA THR A 84 10.84 11.37 -3.29
C THR A 84 11.55 12.64 -3.75
N SER A 85 10.93 13.81 -3.58
CA SER A 85 11.43 15.08 -4.11
C SER A 85 11.39 16.21 -3.08
N ARG A 86 12.28 17.21 -3.23
CA ARG A 86 12.39 18.37 -2.35
C ARG A 86 12.52 17.97 -0.86
N ILE A 87 13.35 16.98 -0.59
CA ILE A 87 13.66 16.51 0.77
C ILE A 87 14.62 17.53 1.42
N PRO A 88 14.32 18.03 2.63
CA PRO A 88 15.23 18.91 3.36
C PRO A 88 16.61 18.26 3.55
N LYS A 89 17.70 19.02 3.35
CA LYS A 89 19.07 18.49 3.44
C LYS A 89 19.35 17.81 4.79
N ALA A 90 18.83 18.38 5.87
CA ALA A 90 18.95 17.84 7.23
C ALA A 90 18.26 16.47 7.43
N LEU A 91 17.31 16.12 6.57
CA LEU A 91 16.52 14.88 6.68
C LEU A 91 16.90 13.83 5.63
N ARG A 92 18.00 14.04 4.89
CA ARG A 92 18.39 13.14 3.78
C ARG A 92 18.65 11.71 4.26
N VAL A 93 19.40 11.56 5.35
CA VAL A 93 19.73 10.25 5.94
C VAL A 93 18.45 9.50 6.36
N ALA A 94 17.58 10.18 7.12
CA ALA A 94 16.28 9.62 7.53
C ALA A 94 15.36 9.31 6.33
N SER A 95 15.46 10.09 5.25
CA SER A 95 14.73 9.81 4.01
C SER A 95 15.24 8.56 3.31
N ASP A 96 16.55 8.32 3.30
CA ASP A 96 17.14 7.15 2.66
C ASP A 96 16.78 5.88 3.44
N GLU A 97 16.84 5.94 4.77
CA GLU A 97 16.35 4.87 5.66
C GLU A 97 14.87 4.54 5.42
N LEU A 98 14.00 5.57 5.40
CA LEU A 98 12.58 5.39 5.11
C LEU A 98 12.36 4.77 3.71
N ASN A 99 13.09 5.22 2.70
CA ASN A 99 12.95 4.68 1.35
C ASN A 99 13.44 3.23 1.26
N SER A 100 14.49 2.85 1.98
CA SER A 100 14.96 1.46 2.06
C SER A 100 13.90 0.56 2.70
N LEU A 101 13.38 0.93 3.87
CA LEU A 101 12.29 0.21 4.54
C LEU A 101 11.06 0.10 3.64
N TRP A 102 10.67 1.19 2.99
CA TRP A 102 9.52 1.18 2.12
C TRP A 102 9.73 0.25 0.91
N ARG A 103 10.92 0.23 0.31
CA ARG A 103 11.21 -0.67 -0.82
C ARG A 103 11.22 -2.14 -0.41
N GLU A 104 11.69 -2.43 0.79
CA GLU A 104 11.77 -3.80 1.31
C GLU A 104 10.39 -4.36 1.68
N TYR A 105 9.54 -3.53 2.29
CA TYR A 105 8.27 -3.99 2.87
C TYR A 105 7.01 -3.55 2.12
N SER A 106 7.09 -2.59 1.19
CA SER A 106 5.92 -2.17 0.42
C SER A 106 5.38 -3.34 -0.39
N PRO A 107 4.06 -3.61 -0.36
CA PRO A 107 3.45 -4.64 -1.17
C PRO A 107 3.82 -4.49 -2.64
N VAL A 108 4.35 -5.56 -3.22
CA VAL A 108 4.71 -5.65 -4.65
C VAL A 108 3.63 -6.44 -5.39
N THR A 109 2.88 -7.27 -4.67
CA THR A 109 1.78 -8.04 -5.25
C THR A 109 0.69 -7.08 -5.75
N TYR A 110 0.24 -7.31 -6.98
CA TYR A 110 -0.88 -6.62 -7.60
C TYR A 110 -1.90 -7.67 -8.02
N ALA A 111 -3.10 -7.64 -7.42
CA ALA A 111 -4.15 -8.60 -7.73
C ALA A 111 -4.86 -8.18 -9.02
N ARG A 112 -4.48 -8.81 -10.13
CA ARG A 112 -4.99 -8.52 -11.48
C ARG A 112 -6.32 -9.20 -11.75
N THR A 113 -7.13 -8.55 -12.59
CA THR A 113 -8.43 -9.04 -13.06
C THR A 113 -8.41 -9.50 -14.52
N ASP A 114 -7.27 -9.32 -15.23
CA ASP A 114 -7.00 -9.84 -16.58
C ASP A 114 -6.53 -11.31 -16.61
#